data_AF-A0A8J3LE09-F1
#
_entry.id   AF-A0A8J3LE09-F1
#
_cell.length_a   1.000
_cell.length_b   1.000
_cell.length_c   1.000
_cell.angle_alpha   90.00
_cell.angle_beta   90.00
_cell.angle_gamma   90.00
#
_symmetry.space_group_name_H-M   'P 1'
#
loop_
_entity.id
_entity.type
_entity.pdbx_description
1 polymer ?
#
loop_
_entity_poly.entity_id
_entity_poly.type
_entity_poly.pdbx_seq_one_letter_code
_entity_poly.pdbx_strand_id
1 'polypeptide(L)' 'MNTPPHRPTWPRVSPCLHCGVPVLRDNDGTPIHASLSYVCRDRWGQITSTTATPAGVPTGPRHG' A
#
# COMPACT_ATOMS: atom_id res chain seq x y z
N MET A 1 -27.50 -15.22 2.45
CA MET A 1 -26.89 -13.96 2.93
C MET A 1 -25.78 -13.63 1.94
N ASN A 2 -25.98 -12.66 1.05
CA ASN A 2 -24.97 -12.26 0.07
C ASN A 2 -24.06 -11.22 0.72
N THR A 3 -22.80 -11.55 0.96
CA THR A 3 -21.77 -10.58 1.36
C THR A 3 -21.65 -9.53 0.26
N PRO A 4 -21.80 -8.22 0.54
CA PRO A 4 -21.55 -7.20 -0.47
C PRO A 4 -20.10 -7.35 -0.95
N PRO A 5 -19.82 -7.24 -2.26
CA PRO A 5 -18.45 -7.26 -2.75
C PRO A 5 -17.67 -6.19 -1.99
N HIS A 6 -16.54 -6.57 -1.41
CA HIS A 6 -15.64 -5.68 -0.72
C HIS A 6 -15.31 -4.55 -1.71
N ARG A 7 -15.90 -3.37 -1.53
CA ARG A 7 -15.58 -2.21 -2.37
C ARG A 7 -14.12 -1.90 -2.07
N PRO A 8 -13.19 -2.01 -3.04
CA PRO A 8 -11.83 -1.60 -2.80
C PRO A 8 -11.88 -0.12 -2.43
N THR A 9 -11.55 0.19 -1.19
CA THR A 9 -11.41 1.58 -0.76
C THR A 9 -10.22 2.14 -1.54
N TRP A 10 -10.48 3.17 -2.34
CA TRP A 10 -9.50 3.88 -3.17
C TRP A 10 -8.16 4.09 -2.45
N PRO A 11 -7.03 4.11 -3.19
CA PRO A 11 -5.75 3.71 -2.66
C PRO A 11 -5.31 4.61 -1.50
N ARG A 12 -5.02 3.96 -0.37
CA ARG A 12 -4.30 4.58 0.74
C ARG A 12 -2.87 4.80 0.27
N VAL A 13 -2.58 6.00 -0.24
CA VAL A 13 -1.22 6.38 -0.62
C VAL A 13 -0.38 6.53 0.66
N SER A 14 0.76 5.84 0.72
CA SER A 14 1.76 6.01 1.78
C SER A 14 3.16 6.19 1.19
N PRO A 15 4.10 6.83 1.91
CA PRO A 15 5.46 6.99 1.41
C PRO A 15 6.22 5.65 1.45
N CYS A 16 7.05 5.40 0.45
CA CYS A 16 8.02 4.32 0.51
C CYS A 16 8.98 4.54 1.68
N LEU A 17 9.22 3.52 2.49
CA LEU A 17 10.13 3.58 3.63
C LEU A 17 11.61 3.72 3.22
N HIS A 18 11.95 3.38 1.97
CA HIS A 18 13.32 3.49 1.46
C HIS A 18 13.58 4.83 0.75
N CYS A 19 12.76 5.19 -0.24
CA CYS A 19 13.02 6.37 -1.10
C CYS A 19 12.07 7.56 -0.85
N GLY A 20 11.03 7.40 -0.02
CA GLY A 20 10.02 8.43 0.27
C GLY A 20 8.99 8.69 -0.84
N VAL A 21 9.14 8.07 -2.02
CA VAL A 21 8.24 8.24 -3.17
C VAL A 21 6.86 7.62 -2.88
N PRO A 22 5.76 8.16 -3.45
CA PRO A 22 4.42 7.62 -3.25
C PRO A 22 4.27 6.14 -3.64
N VAL A 23 3.68 5.37 -2.73
CA VAL A 23 3.34 3.95 -2.87
C VAL A 23 1.83 3.79 -2.75
N LEU A 24 1.28 3.03 -3.69
CA LEU A 24 -0.10 2.56 -3.73
C LEU A 24 -0.18 1.12 -3.20
N ARG A 25 -1.41 0.63 -3.06
CA ARG A 25 -1.70 -0.79 -2.84
C ARG A 25 -2.34 -1.33 -4.10
N ASP A 26 -1.85 -2.45 -4.61
CA ASP A 26 -2.53 -3.17 -5.68
C ASP A 26 -3.80 -3.89 -5.16
N ASN A 27 -4.44 -4.64 -6.04
CA ASN A 27 -5.68 -5.34 -5.73
C ASN A 27 -5.52 -6.38 -4.61
N ASP A 28 -4.31 -6.89 -4.40
CA ASP A 28 -3.96 -7.87 -3.37
C ASP A 28 -3.44 -7.20 -2.08
N GLY A 29 -3.35 -5.86 -2.05
CA GLY A 29 -2.78 -5.12 -0.93
C GLY A 29 -1.25 -5.07 -0.93
N THR A 30 -0.60 -5.52 -1.99
CA THR A 30 0.86 -5.46 -2.14
C THR A 30 1.28 -4.02 -2.41
N PRO A 31 2.32 -3.52 -1.72
CA PRO A 31 2.82 -2.17 -1.97
C PRO A 31 3.47 -2.08 -3.36
N ILE A 32 3.05 -1.10 -4.16
CA ILE A 32 3.56 -0.81 -5.50
C ILE A 32 3.80 0.70 -5.64
N HIS A 33 4.93 1.14 -6.20
CA HIS A 33 5.14 2.56 -6.47
C HIS A 33 4.02 3.11 -7.37
N ALA A 34 3.71 4.40 -7.24
CA ALA A 34 2.74 5.06 -8.13
C ALA A 34 3.16 5.02 -9.62
N SER A 35 4.45 4.78 -9.89
CA SER A 35 4.99 4.49 -11.23
C SER A 35 4.78 3.03 -11.69
N LEU A 36 3.97 2.25 -10.98
CA LEU A 36 3.65 0.84 -11.23
C LEU A 36 4.87 -0.10 -11.16
N SER A 37 5.79 0.18 -10.24
CA SER A 37 6.94 -0.69 -9.99
C SER A 37 6.91 -1.30 -8.59
N TYR A 38 7.08 -2.63 -8.52
CA TYR A 38 7.29 -3.35 -7.27
C TYR A 38 8.72 -3.21 -6.73
N VAL A 39 9.66 -2.75 -7.57
CA VAL A 39 11.05 -2.53 -7.20
C VAL A 39 11.24 -1.06 -6.81
N CYS A 40 11.83 -0.83 -5.65
CA CYS A 40 12.28 0.48 -5.23
C CYS A 40 13.69 0.75 -5.74
N ARG A 41 13.89 1.93 -6.34
CA ARG A 41 15.21 2.46 -6.67
C ARG A 41 15.36 3.83 -6.03
N ASP A 42 16.39 4.01 -5.21
CA ASP A 42 16.70 5.32 -4.67
C ASP A 42 17.56 6.15 -5.64
N ARG A 43 17.78 7.43 -5.30
CA ARG A 43 18.58 8.35 -6.13
C ARG A 43 20.08 8.02 -6.17
N TRP A 44 20.54 7.12 -5.30
CA TRP A 44 21.94 6.68 -5.22
C TRP A 44 22.16 5.34 -5.93
N GLY A 45 21.11 4.77 -6.54
CA GLY A 45 21.17 3.53 -7.30
C GLY A 45 21.01 2.26 -6.46
N GLN A 46 20.65 2.36 -5.18
CA GLN A 46 20.31 1.18 -4.38
C GLN A 46 18.96 0.61 -4.81
N ILE A 47 18.85 -0.71 -4.77
CA ILE A 47 17.68 -1.45 -5.22
C ILE A 47 17.17 -2.31 -4.07
N THR A 48 15.87 -2.21 -3.79
CA THR A 48 15.20 -3.04 -2.78
C THR A 48 13.74 -3.27 -3.15
N SER A 49 13.03 -4.12 -2.41
CA SER A 49 11.59 -4.30 -2.54
C SER A 49 10.83 -3.06 -2.08
N THR A 50 9.75 -2.70 -2.77
CA THR A 50 8.87 -1.62 -2.34
C THR A 50 8.25 -1.95 -0.99
N THR A 51 8.50 -1.10 0.00
CA THR A 51 7.94 -1.23 1.34
C THR A 51 7.34 0.11 1.76
N ALA A 52 6.16 0.07 2.35
CA ALA A 52 5.44 1.24 2.85
C ALA A 52 4.63 0.83 4.09
N THR A 53 4.43 1.76 5.03
CA THR A 53 3.61 1.51 6.21
C THR A 53 2.23 0.98 5.77
N PRO A 54 1.70 -0.09 6.40
CA PRO A 54 0.33 -0.50 6.15
C PRO A 54 -0.60 0.65 6.53
N ALA A 55 -1.60 0.92 5.70
CA ALA A 55 -2.69 1.78 6.13
C ALA A 55 -3.35 1.06 7.32
N GLY A 56 -3.34 1.69 8.50
CA GLY A 56 -3.98 1.11 9.68
C GLY A 56 -5.37 0.63 9.32
N VAL A 57 -5.66 -0.65 9.59
CA VAL A 57 -7.00 -1.19 9.47
C VAL A 57 -7.90 -0.27 10.29
N PRO A 58 -8.98 0.30 9.74
CA PRO A 58 -9.93 1.03 10.57
C PRO A 58 -10.46 0.05 11.60
N THR A 59 -10.03 0.19 12.85
CA THR A 59 -10.60 -0.50 13.99
C THR A 59 -12.02 0.02 14.16
N GLY A 60 -12.96 -0.60 13.44
CA GLY A 60 -14.38 -0.46 13.73
C GLY A 60 -14.67 -0.92 15.17
N PRO A 61 -15.75 -0.42 15.80
CA PRO A 61 -16.02 -0.74 17.20
C PRO A 61 -16.14 -2.26 17.37
N ARG A 62 -15.34 -2.80 18.29
CA ARG A 62 -15.51 -4.17 18.79
C ARG A 62 -16.86 -4.21 19.52
N HIS A 63 -17.91 -4.67 18.84
CA HIS A 63 -19.14 -5.06 19.52
C HIS A 63 -18.81 -6.25 20.42
N GLY A 64 -18.80 -6.00 21.73
CA GLY A 64 -18.74 -7.02 22.78
C GLY A 64 -20.10 -7.66 23.03
#